data_AF-A4EUA2-F1
#
_entry.id   AF-A4EUA2-F1
#
_cell.length_a   1.000
_cell.length_b   1.000
_cell.length_c   1.000
_cell.angle_alpha   90.00
_cell.angle_beta   90.00
_cell.angle_gamma   90.00
#
_symmetry.space_group_name_H-M   'P 1'
#
loop_
_entity.id
_entity.type
_entity.pdbx_description
1 polymer ?
#
loop_
_entity_poly.entity_id
_entity_poly.type
_entity_poly.pdbx_seq_one_letter_code
_entity_poly.pdbx_strand_id
1 'polypeptide(L)'
;MSAESKYRMRPWLKVLLGVSLALNLAVAGIAIGSAWRYKDFSYKHKNGAALLGYLIMGDLDRETKREWRRKTLDRHGAVFGKRHSAMAEILRLIEAEPFDPEAVRSALRSDADGIHGFMLANHEQWVARLSDMSVEERAALTERFREKSKHWRKHRGGSRD
;
A
#
# COMPACT_ATOMS: atom_id res chain seq x y z
N MET A 1 -49.57 -31.87 -29.21
CA MET A 1 -49.61 -30.40 -28.97
C MET A 1 -49.68 -30.16 -27.47
N SER A 2 -48.75 -29.33 -26.97
CA SER A 2 -48.87 -28.44 -25.80
C SER A 2 -48.99 -29.10 -24.39
N ALA A 3 -48.35 -28.62 -23.31
CA ALA A 3 -47.56 -27.39 -23.09
C ALA A 3 -46.58 -27.59 -21.92
N GLU A 4 -45.46 -26.87 -21.98
CA GLU A 4 -44.38 -26.79 -21.01
C GLU A 4 -44.84 -26.38 -19.60
N SER A 5 -44.34 -27.10 -18.59
CA SER A 5 -44.42 -26.70 -17.19
C SER A 5 -43.43 -25.56 -16.91
N LYS A 6 -43.94 -24.33 -16.82
CA LYS A 6 -43.14 -23.18 -16.32
C LYS A 6 -42.82 -23.38 -14.85
N TYR A 7 -41.60 -23.80 -14.55
CA TYR A 7 -41.06 -23.94 -13.20
C TYR A 7 -41.13 -22.58 -12.47
N ARG A 8 -42.15 -22.38 -11.62
CA ARG A 8 -42.27 -21.18 -10.78
C ARG A 8 -41.28 -21.29 -9.62
N MET A 9 -40.18 -20.53 -9.68
CA MET A 9 -39.24 -20.42 -8.55
C MET A 9 -39.98 -19.96 -7.28
N ARG A 10 -39.80 -20.71 -6.19
CA ARG A 10 -40.42 -20.41 -4.88
C ARG A 10 -39.95 -19.03 -4.41
N PRO A 11 -40.84 -18.17 -3.88
CA PRO A 11 -40.53 -16.77 -3.56
C PRO A 11 -39.35 -16.61 -2.57
N TRP A 12 -39.15 -17.57 -1.65
CA TRP A 12 -38.02 -17.55 -0.72
C TRP A 12 -36.65 -17.68 -1.41
N LEU A 13 -36.57 -18.36 -2.56
CA LEU A 13 -35.33 -18.53 -3.33
C LEU A 13 -34.94 -17.21 -4.00
N LYS A 14 -35.93 -16.40 -4.42
CA LYS A 14 -35.69 -15.06 -4.97
C LYS A 14 -35.16 -14.11 -3.91
N VAL A 15 -35.67 -14.22 -2.67
CA VAL A 15 -35.16 -13.43 -1.53
C VAL A 15 -33.74 -13.85 -1.19
N LEU A 16 -33.46 -15.15 -1.10
CA LEU A 16 -32.12 -15.66 -0.79
C LEU A 16 -31.09 -15.24 -1.86
N LEU A 17 -31.47 -15.30 -3.14
CA LEU A 17 -30.67 -14.82 -4.26
C LEU A 17 -30.42 -13.31 -4.18
N GLY A 18 -31.45 -12.53 -3.86
CA GLY A 18 -31.34 -11.09 -3.69
C GLY A 18 -30.37 -10.72 -2.56
N VAL A 19 -30.44 -11.42 -1.42
CA VAL A 19 -29.53 -11.21 -0.28
C VAL A 19 -28.10 -11.62 -0.62
N SER A 20 -27.90 -12.78 -1.26
CA SER A 20 -26.57 -13.23 -1.68
C SER A 20 -25.94 -12.26 -2.69
N LEU A 21 -26.72 -11.80 -3.67
CA LEU A 21 -26.25 -10.83 -4.65
C LEU A 21 -25.89 -9.49 -3.99
N ALA A 22 -26.73 -8.99 -3.07
CA ALA A 22 -26.45 -7.76 -2.33
C ALA A 22 -25.18 -7.86 -1.48
N LEU A 23 -24.95 -9.01 -0.83
CA LEU A 23 -23.73 -9.25 -0.04
C LEU A 23 -22.49 -9.28 -0.93
N ASN A 24 -22.55 -9.96 -2.07
CA ASN A 24 -21.47 -9.97 -3.06
C ASN A 24 -21.14 -8.56 -3.57
N LEU A 25 -22.16 -7.77 -3.88
CA LEU A 25 -21.98 -6.37 -4.33
C LEU A 25 -21.46 -5.47 -3.21
N ALA A 26 -21.83 -5.71 -1.94
CA ALA A 26 -21.30 -4.97 -0.81
C ALA A 26 -19.79 -5.25 -0.62
N VAL A 27 -19.38 -6.52 -0.70
CA VAL A 27 -17.97 -6.91 -0.63
C VAL A 27 -17.18 -6.33 -1.81
N ALA A 28 -17.71 -6.45 -3.03
CA ALA A 28 -17.09 -5.85 -4.22
C ALA A 28 -17.00 -4.32 -4.12
N GLY A 29 -18.04 -3.67 -3.60
CA GLY A 29 -18.07 -2.22 -3.36
C GLY A 29 -17.06 -1.78 -2.30
N ILE A 30 -16.87 -2.56 -1.23
CA ILE A 30 -15.83 -2.30 -0.22
C ILE A 30 -14.43 -2.50 -0.83
N ALA A 31 -14.22 -3.55 -1.63
CA ALA A 31 -12.94 -3.81 -2.29
C ALA A 31 -12.60 -2.71 -3.32
N ILE A 32 -13.54 -2.34 -4.18
CA ILE A 32 -13.37 -1.26 -5.17
C ILE A 32 -13.23 0.08 -4.46
N GLY A 33 -14.07 0.38 -3.46
CA GLY A 33 -14.01 1.62 -2.70
C GLY A 33 -12.72 1.77 -1.90
N SER A 34 -12.21 0.67 -1.33
CA SER A 34 -10.91 0.67 -0.64
C SER A 34 -9.75 0.79 -1.62
N ALA A 35 -9.75 0.08 -2.75
CA ALA A 35 -8.74 0.22 -3.81
C ALA A 35 -8.72 1.64 -4.40
N TRP A 36 -9.89 2.25 -4.59
CA TRP A 36 -9.99 3.62 -5.10
C TRP A 36 -9.49 4.63 -4.07
N ARG A 37 -9.80 4.41 -2.79
CA ARG A 37 -9.22 5.16 -1.66
C ARG A 37 -7.70 4.95 -1.58
N TYR A 38 -7.17 3.77 -1.91
CA TYR A 38 -5.74 3.51 -1.97
C TYR A 38 -5.03 4.25 -3.10
N LYS A 39 -5.70 4.52 -4.22
CA LYS A 39 -5.16 5.31 -5.33
C LYS A 39 -4.98 6.80 -4.94
N ASP A 40 -5.88 7.33 -4.12
CA ASP A 40 -5.74 8.65 -3.47
C ASP A 40 -4.73 8.67 -2.31
N PHE A 41 -4.38 7.50 -1.76
CA PHE A 41 -3.35 7.36 -0.72
C PHE A 41 -1.92 7.58 -1.23
N SER A 42 -1.70 7.66 -2.55
CA SER A 42 -0.38 8.01 -3.11
C SER A 42 0.09 9.43 -2.71
N TYR A 43 -0.79 10.27 -2.16
CA TYR A 43 -0.42 11.63 -1.71
C TYR A 43 -0.86 12.03 -0.29
N LYS A 44 -1.55 11.16 0.46
CA LYS A 44 -2.07 11.52 1.80
C LYS A 44 -1.87 10.40 2.84
N HIS A 45 -0.64 9.97 3.08
CA HIS A 45 -0.37 9.18 4.28
C HIS A 45 -0.46 10.05 5.54
N LYS A 46 -1.38 9.67 6.43
CA LYS A 46 -1.77 10.44 7.61
C LYS A 46 -0.84 10.29 8.83
N ASN A 47 0.33 9.66 8.74
CA ASN A 47 1.18 9.34 9.90
C ASN A 47 2.60 9.93 9.77
N GLY A 48 3.25 10.30 10.88
CA GLY A 48 4.58 10.94 10.93
C GLY A 48 5.70 10.14 10.25
N ALA A 49 5.58 8.82 10.15
CA ALA A 49 6.50 7.97 9.38
C ALA A 49 6.53 8.34 7.87
N ALA A 50 5.41 8.82 7.33
CA ALA A 50 5.34 9.28 5.95
C ALA A 50 6.00 10.66 5.75
N LEU A 51 6.07 11.50 6.79
CA LEU A 51 6.73 12.80 6.70
C LEU A 51 8.24 12.61 6.55
N LEU A 52 8.86 11.77 7.39
CA LEU A 52 10.31 11.56 7.31
C LEU A 52 10.72 10.93 5.98
N GLY A 53 10.00 9.90 5.52
CA GLY A 53 10.22 9.32 4.19
C GLY A 53 10.00 10.32 3.06
N TYR A 54 8.99 11.19 3.16
CA TYR A 54 8.73 12.27 2.20
C TYR A 54 9.85 13.32 2.18
N LEU A 55 10.40 13.70 3.34
CA LEU A 55 11.48 14.67 3.42
C LEU A 55 12.77 14.11 2.83
N ILE A 56 13.14 12.88 3.20
CA ILE A 56 14.32 12.17 2.69
C ILE A 56 14.21 12.02 1.17
N MET A 57 13.14 11.39 0.69
CA MET A 57 12.96 11.18 -0.75
C MET A 57 12.74 12.51 -1.48
N GLY A 58 12.09 13.49 -0.86
CA GLY A 58 11.83 14.80 -1.47
C GLY A 58 13.09 15.66 -1.65
N ASP A 59 14.21 15.34 -1.00
CA ASP A 59 15.48 16.07 -1.17
C ASP A 59 16.37 15.50 -2.29
N LEU A 60 16.18 14.22 -2.61
CA LEU A 60 16.97 13.56 -3.64
C LEU A 60 16.53 13.99 -5.04
N ASP A 61 17.50 14.19 -5.93
CA ASP A 61 17.23 14.35 -7.36
C ASP A 61 16.67 13.03 -7.95
N ARG A 62 16.20 13.10 -9.20
CA ARG A 62 15.57 11.95 -9.87
C ARG A 62 16.53 10.80 -10.15
N GLU A 63 17.81 11.08 -10.37
CA GLU A 63 18.84 10.09 -10.69
C GLU A 63 19.28 9.35 -9.43
N THR A 64 19.58 10.07 -8.36
CA THR A 64 19.86 9.52 -7.03
C THR A 64 18.70 8.64 -6.55
N LYS A 65 17.45 9.07 -6.74
CA LYS A 65 16.26 8.23 -6.46
C LYS A 65 16.21 6.94 -7.27
N ARG A 66 16.68 6.95 -8.51
CA ARG A 66 16.70 5.76 -9.38
C ARG A 66 17.82 4.82 -8.94
N GLU A 67 19.00 5.36 -8.66
CA GLU A 67 20.13 4.58 -8.18
C GLU A 67 19.85 3.95 -6.81
N TRP A 68 19.28 4.71 -5.88
CA TRP A 68 18.86 4.20 -4.56
C TRP A 68 17.86 3.07 -4.70
N ARG A 69 16.83 3.26 -5.53
CA ARG A 69 15.88 2.19 -5.82
C ARG A 69 16.58 0.97 -6.40
N ARG A 70 17.48 1.14 -7.38
CA ARG A 70 18.25 0.02 -7.96
C ARG A 70 19.08 -0.71 -6.90
N LYS A 71 19.92 -0.01 -6.13
CA LYS A 71 20.75 -0.60 -5.06
C LYS A 71 19.92 -1.30 -3.98
N THR A 72 18.79 -0.71 -3.57
CA THR A 72 17.90 -1.32 -2.58
C THR A 72 17.11 -2.49 -3.17
N LEU A 73 16.69 -2.42 -4.45
CA LEU A 73 16.05 -3.53 -5.16
C LEU A 73 17.01 -4.70 -5.41
N ASP A 74 18.29 -4.45 -5.67
CA ASP A 74 19.29 -5.50 -5.89
C ASP A 74 19.60 -6.24 -4.57
N ARG A 75 19.64 -5.51 -3.45
CA ARG A 75 19.89 -6.07 -2.10
C ARG A 75 18.64 -6.72 -1.48
N HIS A 76 17.45 -6.22 -1.78
CA HIS A 76 16.14 -6.72 -1.28
C HIS A 76 15.26 -7.27 -2.41
N GLY A 77 15.92 -7.85 -3.42
CA GLY A 77 15.36 -8.55 -4.59
C GLY A 77 13.84 -8.63 -4.66
N ALA A 78 13.26 -7.61 -5.32
CA ALA A 78 11.90 -7.59 -5.84
C ALA A 78 10.74 -7.24 -4.89
N VAL A 79 10.89 -6.41 -3.85
CA VAL A 79 9.73 -5.92 -3.08
C VAL A 79 8.64 -5.26 -3.98
N PHE A 80 9.02 -4.53 -5.02
CA PHE A 80 8.02 -3.91 -5.93
C PHE A 80 7.51 -4.84 -7.04
N GLY A 81 8.38 -5.69 -7.61
CA GLY A 81 7.98 -6.68 -8.62
C GLY A 81 7.18 -7.85 -8.03
N LYS A 82 7.52 -8.26 -6.80
CA LYS A 82 6.81 -9.30 -6.03
C LYS A 82 5.55 -8.78 -5.35
N ARG A 83 5.29 -7.48 -5.26
CA ARG A 83 4.04 -6.98 -4.64
C ARG A 83 2.80 -7.48 -5.36
N HIS A 84 2.83 -7.49 -6.70
CA HIS A 84 1.74 -8.06 -7.48
C HIS A 84 1.64 -9.58 -7.29
N SER A 85 2.76 -10.30 -7.25
CA SER A 85 2.74 -11.75 -7.02
C SER A 85 2.36 -12.13 -5.59
N ALA A 86 2.75 -11.34 -4.59
CA ALA A 86 2.41 -11.53 -3.18
C ALA A 86 0.93 -11.27 -2.94
N MET A 87 0.37 -10.22 -3.55
CA MET A 87 -1.07 -9.98 -3.51
C MET A 87 -1.85 -11.11 -4.18
N ALA A 88 -1.41 -11.56 -5.37
CA ALA A 88 -2.03 -12.67 -6.07
C ALA A 88 -1.99 -13.97 -5.23
N GLU A 89 -0.87 -14.24 -4.55
CA GLU A 89 -0.73 -15.41 -3.68
C GLU A 89 -1.65 -15.32 -2.45
N ILE A 90 -1.74 -14.17 -1.80
CA ILE A 90 -2.67 -13.97 -0.68
C ILE A 90 -4.11 -14.17 -1.13
N LEU A 91 -4.51 -13.63 -2.28
CA LEU A 91 -5.86 -13.82 -2.83
C LEU A 91 -6.13 -15.30 -3.11
N ARG A 92 -5.17 -16.02 -3.71
CA ARG A 92 -5.26 -17.47 -3.95
C ARG A 92 -5.44 -18.27 -2.66
N LEU A 93 -4.72 -17.89 -1.59
CA LEU A 93 -4.83 -18.55 -0.28
C LEU A 93 -6.17 -18.27 0.41
N ILE A 94 -6.75 -17.08 0.20
CA ILE A 94 -8.09 -16.74 0.70
C ILE A 94 -9.19 -17.52 -0.02
N GLU A 95 -9.03 -17.76 -1.33
CA GLU A 95 -9.99 -18.51 -2.15
C GLU A 95 -9.87 -20.04 -2.01
N ALA A 96 -8.85 -20.55 -1.32
CA ALA A 96 -8.59 -21.98 -1.19
C ALA A 96 -9.65 -22.69 -0.33
N GLU A 97 -10.06 -23.89 -0.76
CA GLU A 97 -10.92 -24.77 0.01
C GLU A 97 -10.24 -26.15 0.20
N PRO A 98 -9.97 -26.59 1.43
CA PRO A 98 -10.26 -25.90 2.71
C PRO A 98 -9.40 -24.66 2.94
N PHE A 99 -9.95 -23.69 3.68
CA PHE A 99 -9.24 -22.49 4.08
C PHE A 99 -8.14 -22.81 5.10
N ASP A 100 -6.89 -22.38 4.81
CA ASP A 100 -5.75 -22.52 5.71
C ASP A 100 -5.35 -21.16 6.32
N PRO A 101 -5.72 -20.88 7.58
CA PRO A 101 -5.38 -19.62 8.24
C PRO A 101 -3.88 -19.45 8.52
N GLU A 102 -3.10 -20.53 8.63
CA GLU A 102 -1.67 -20.44 8.90
C GLU A 102 -0.89 -20.07 7.63
N ALA A 103 -1.30 -20.62 6.48
CA ALA A 103 -0.72 -20.24 5.19
C ALA A 103 -0.90 -18.74 4.90
N VAL A 104 -2.09 -18.19 5.15
CA VAL A 104 -2.35 -16.74 5.00
C VAL A 104 -1.49 -15.92 5.97
N ARG A 105 -1.39 -16.34 7.24
CA ARG A 105 -0.58 -15.65 8.25
C ARG A 105 0.89 -15.62 7.87
N SER A 106 1.43 -16.73 7.38
CA SER A 106 2.81 -16.84 6.90
C SER A 106 3.06 -15.90 5.72
N ALA A 107 2.17 -15.88 4.72
CA ALA A 107 2.29 -15.01 3.56
C ALA A 107 2.29 -13.52 3.94
N LEU A 108 1.40 -13.11 4.85
CA LEU A 108 1.35 -11.74 5.36
C LEU A 108 2.61 -11.34 6.13
N ARG A 109 3.15 -12.25 6.96
CA ARG A 109 4.40 -12.01 7.69
C ARG A 109 5.58 -11.84 6.72
N SER A 110 5.67 -12.71 5.71
CA SER A 110 6.73 -12.61 4.70
C SER A 110 6.68 -11.28 3.94
N ASP A 111 5.49 -10.77 3.61
CA ASP A 111 5.36 -9.45 2.96
C ASP A 111 5.80 -8.31 3.91
N ALA A 112 5.36 -8.36 5.17
CA ALA A 112 5.72 -7.37 6.19
C ALA A 112 7.24 -7.32 6.42
N ASP A 113 7.90 -8.48 6.54
CA ASP A 113 9.35 -8.59 6.73
C ASP A 113 10.11 -8.01 5.53
N GLY A 114 9.63 -8.27 4.30
CA GLY A 114 10.19 -7.69 3.08
C GLY A 114 10.09 -6.17 3.03
N ILE A 115 8.94 -5.61 3.41
CA ILE A 115 8.74 -4.16 3.49
C ILE A 115 9.64 -3.54 4.57
N HIS A 116 9.74 -4.18 5.73
CA HIS A 116 10.55 -3.70 6.83
C HIS A 116 12.05 -3.68 6.49
N GLY A 117 12.56 -4.77 5.90
CA GLY A 117 13.94 -4.83 5.41
C GLY A 117 14.24 -3.74 4.38
N PHE A 118 13.32 -3.53 3.43
CA PHE A 118 13.44 -2.44 2.46
C PHE A 118 13.52 -1.06 3.13
N MET A 119 12.69 -0.79 4.15
CA MET A 119 12.75 0.48 4.88
C MET A 119 14.09 0.68 5.59
N LEU A 120 14.59 -0.34 6.29
CA LEU A 120 15.87 -0.28 7.00
C LEU A 120 17.03 -0.01 6.04
N ALA A 121 17.06 -0.69 4.88
CA ALA A 121 18.09 -0.47 3.88
C ALA A 121 18.10 0.96 3.30
N ASN A 122 16.93 1.59 3.16
CA ASN A 122 16.86 3.00 2.77
C ASN A 122 17.36 3.92 3.90
N HIS A 123 17.09 3.59 5.16
CA HIS A 123 17.63 4.35 6.29
C HIS A 123 19.16 4.27 6.33
N GLU A 124 19.75 3.09 6.12
CA GLU A 124 21.21 2.91 6.03
C GLU A 124 21.83 3.79 4.93
N GLN A 125 21.26 3.78 3.71
CA GLN A 125 21.74 4.62 2.62
C GLN A 125 21.63 6.12 2.93
N TRP A 126 20.58 6.52 3.64
CA TRP A 126 20.42 7.91 4.07
C TRP A 126 21.46 8.32 5.10
N VAL A 127 21.74 7.46 6.09
CA VAL A 127 22.80 7.72 7.08
C VAL A 127 24.15 7.82 6.39
N ALA A 128 24.48 6.91 5.47
CA ALA A 128 25.74 6.97 4.70
C ALA A 128 25.88 8.30 3.94
N ARG A 129 24.82 8.76 3.28
CA ARG A 129 24.81 10.07 2.62
C ARG A 129 25.02 11.23 3.60
N LEU A 130 24.42 11.19 4.78
CA LEU A 130 24.63 12.22 5.81
C LEU A 130 26.07 12.23 6.35
N SER A 131 26.71 11.07 6.41
CA SER A 131 28.11 10.92 6.82
C SER A 131 29.08 11.52 5.81
N ASP A 132 28.77 11.44 4.51
CA ASP A 132 29.58 12.02 3.44
C ASP A 132 29.44 13.55 3.31
N MET A 133 28.38 14.12 3.90
CA MET A 133 28.11 15.56 3.85
C MET A 133 29.03 16.36 4.79
N SER A 134 29.39 17.58 4.37
CA SER A 134 29.98 18.58 5.26
C SER A 134 28.99 19.07 6.32
N VAL A 135 29.49 19.80 7.32
CA VAL A 135 28.64 20.41 8.35
C VAL A 135 27.69 21.44 7.73
N GLU A 136 28.18 22.22 6.77
CA GLU A 136 27.42 23.24 6.03
C GLU A 136 26.32 22.61 5.19
N GLU A 137 26.62 21.50 4.51
CA GLU A 137 25.64 20.75 3.71
C GLU A 137 24.51 20.18 4.57
N ARG A 138 24.84 19.63 5.76
CA ARG A 138 23.84 19.16 6.72
C ARG A 138 23.02 20.30 7.33
N ALA A 139 23.61 21.48 7.53
CA ALA A 139 22.89 22.66 8.00
C ALA A 139 21.87 23.14 6.95
N ALA A 140 22.30 23.25 5.69
CA ALA A 140 21.42 23.60 4.57
C ALA A 140 20.28 22.59 4.37
N LEU A 141 20.59 21.29 4.49
CA LEU A 141 19.60 20.22 4.46
C LEU A 141 18.54 20.37 5.56
N THR A 142 18.98 20.67 6.78
CA THR A 142 18.10 20.86 7.94
C THR A 142 17.13 22.02 7.71
N GLU A 143 17.59 23.14 7.14
CA GLU A 143 16.72 24.27 6.85
C GLU A 143 15.65 23.90 5.80
N ARG A 144 16.03 23.23 4.71
CA ARG A 144 15.07 22.70 3.72
C ARG A 144 14.02 21.79 4.37
N PHE A 145 14.42 20.97 5.32
CA PHE A 145 13.51 20.07 6.05
C PHE A 145 12.54 20.85 6.95
N ARG A 146 13.01 21.90 7.62
CA ARG A 146 12.16 22.80 8.43
C ARG A 146 11.13 23.51 7.58
N GLU A 147 11.52 24.04 6.43
CA GLU A 147 10.60 24.69 5.48
C GLU A 147 9.52 23.71 4.98
N LYS A 148 9.94 22.54 4.46
CA LYS A 148 8.99 21.51 3.99
C LYS A 148 8.04 21.05 5.09
N SER A 149 8.52 20.93 6.33
CA SER A 149 7.69 20.57 7.49
C SER A 149 6.64 21.65 7.83
N LYS A 150 7.01 22.93 7.73
CA LYS A 150 6.07 24.06 7.90
C LYS A 150 4.97 24.02 6.84
N HIS A 151 5.34 23.80 5.57
CA HIS A 151 4.37 23.67 4.46
C HIS A 151 3.43 22.48 4.66
N TRP A 152 3.96 21.33 5.07
CA TRP A 152 3.16 20.15 5.35
C TRP A 152 2.13 20.40 6.46
N ARG A 153 2.53 21.06 7.56
CA ARG A 153 1.62 21.45 8.66
C ARG A 153 0.50 22.38 8.18
N LYS A 154 0.83 23.36 7.32
CA LYS A 154 -0.15 24.32 6.77
C LYS A 154 -1.21 23.63 5.92
N HIS A 155 -0.81 22.73 5.01
CA HIS A 155 -1.75 21.97 4.18
C HIS A 155 -2.61 20.98 4.98
N ARG A 156 -2.15 20.56 6.15
CA ARG A 156 -2.89 19.63 7.03
C ARG A 156 -3.88 20.33 7.96
N GLY A 157 -3.63 21.60 8.29
CA GLY A 157 -4.51 22.43 9.12
C GLY A 157 -5.73 22.99 8.39
N GLY A 158 -5.63 23.25 7.07
CA GLY A 158 -6.71 23.84 6.26
C GLY A 158 -7.81 22.87 5.80
N SER A 159 -7.97 21.71 6.44
CA SER A 159 -9.01 20.73 6.10
C SER A 159 -9.97 20.48 7.28
N ARG A 160 -9.99 21.41 8.23
CA ARG A 160 -10.94 21.48 9.35
C ARG A 160 -11.53 22.89 9.36
N ASP A 161 -12.43 23.14 8.41
CA ASP A 161 -13.51 24.13 8.48
C ASP A 161 -14.62 23.62 7.55
#